data_AF-A0A5C6RHP6-F1
#
_entry.id   AF-A0A5C6RHP6-F1
#
_cell.length_a   1.000
_cell.length_b   1.000
_cell.length_c   1.000
_cell.angle_alpha   90.00
_cell.angle_beta   90.00
_cell.angle_gamma   90.00
#
_symmetry.space_group_name_H-M   'P 1'
#
loop_
_entity.id
_entity.type
_entity.pdbx_description
1 polymer ?
#
loop_
_entity_poly.entity_id
_entity_poly.type
_entity_poly.pdbx_seq_one_letter_code
_entity_poly.pdbx_strand_id
1 'polypeptide(L)'
;MGQAFTYAQNQWPTLVALFQDGRLLIDNNHIENKIRPLALGRKNYLFAGSHEAAQRAAMIYSFMASCKEHQINPYQWLKDTLDRIPDTKLSELHTLIPSPQWEPMEQNT
;
A
#
# COMPACT_ATOMS: atom_id res chain seq x y z
N MET A 1 22.37 29.63 3.07
CA MET A 1 21.02 30.26 3.00
C MET A 1 20.34 30.16 1.63
N GLY A 2 21.04 29.83 0.53
CA GLY A 2 20.40 29.75 -0.80
C GLY A 2 19.55 28.51 -1.08
N GLN A 3 19.90 27.34 -0.53
CA GLN A 3 19.25 26.07 -0.93
C GLN A 3 17.76 25.99 -0.63
N ALA A 4 17.31 26.45 0.54
CA ALA A 4 15.89 26.47 0.90
C ALA A 4 15.09 27.44 0.02
N PHE A 5 15.67 28.60 -0.31
CA PHE A 5 15.05 29.58 -1.19
C PHE A 5 14.93 29.05 -2.63
N THR A 6 16.01 28.45 -3.16
CA THR A 6 15.99 27.80 -4.47
C THR A 6 14.99 26.64 -4.50
N TYR A 7 14.90 25.85 -3.44
CA TYR A 7 13.90 24.78 -3.34
C TYR A 7 12.46 25.34 -3.39
N ALA A 8 12.16 26.37 -2.59
CA ALA A 8 10.86 27.02 -2.60
C ALA A 8 10.51 27.61 -3.98
N GLN A 9 11.48 28.23 -4.65
CA GLN A 9 11.31 28.77 -5.99
C GLN A 9 11.00 27.67 -7.01
N ASN A 10 11.68 26.52 -6.93
CA ASN A 10 11.43 25.37 -7.80
C ASN A 10 10.05 24.72 -7.56
N GLN A 11 9.54 24.75 -6.32
CA GLN A 11 8.23 24.20 -5.97
C GLN A 11 7.06 25.17 -6.22
N TRP A 12 7.35 26.43 -6.54
CA TRP A 12 6.33 27.47 -6.75
C TRP A 12 5.21 27.05 -7.74
N PRO A 13 5.50 26.42 -8.89
CA PRO A 13 4.44 25.96 -9.80
C PRO A 13 3.48 24.95 -9.14
N THR A 14 4.00 24.01 -8.35
CA THR A 14 3.23 23.02 -7.60
C THR A 14 2.35 23.67 -6.55
N LEU A 15 2.88 24.67 -5.84
CA LEU A 15 2.14 25.42 -4.82
C LEU A 15 0.99 26.22 -5.43
N VAL A 16 1.18 26.81 -6.62
CA VAL A 16 0.11 27.52 -7.31
C VAL A 16 -0.97 26.56 -7.82
N ALA A 17 -0.59 25.37 -8.32
CA ALA A 17 -1.53 24.36 -8.78
C ALA A 17 -2.51 23.90 -7.68
N LEU A 18 -2.08 23.92 -6.41
CA LEU A 18 -2.93 23.66 -5.25
C LEU A 18 -4.16 24.58 -5.21
N PHE A 19 -4.01 25.86 -5.57
CA PHE A 19 -5.10 26.83 -5.56
C PHE A 19 -5.96 26.77 -6.82
N GLN A 20 -5.55 25.98 -7.82
CA GLN A 20 -6.28 25.76 -9.06
C GLN A 20 -7.16 24.50 -9.00
N ASP A 21 -6.80 23.53 -8.16
CA ASP A 21 -7.53 22.26 -8.00
C ASP A 21 -7.82 21.94 -6.52
N GLY A 22 -9.08 22.10 -6.12
CA GLY A 22 -9.54 21.84 -4.76
C GLY A 22 -9.50 20.37 -4.32
N ARG A 23 -9.14 19.44 -5.21
CA ARG A 23 -8.88 18.03 -4.85
C ARG A 23 -7.50 17.83 -4.22
N LEU A 24 -6.59 18.78 -4.40
CA LEU A 24 -5.23 18.72 -3.85
C LEU A 24 -5.22 19.19 -2.40
N LEU A 25 -4.56 18.43 -1.53
CA LEU A 25 -4.39 18.77 -0.12
C LEU A 25 -3.10 19.59 0.06
N ILE A 26 -3.17 20.62 0.90
CA ILE A 26 -2.02 21.50 1.19
C ILE A 26 -0.88 20.77 1.90
N ASP A 27 -1.23 19.73 2.65
CA ASP A 27 -0.31 18.89 3.38
C ASP A 27 -0.35 17.45 2.86
N ASN A 28 0.73 16.73 3.15
CA ASN A 28 0.90 15.32 2.82
C ASN A 28 0.65 14.40 4.03
N ASN A 29 0.11 14.92 5.15
CA ASN A 29 0.03 14.22 6.43
C ASN A 29 -0.74 12.91 6.29
N HIS A 30 -1.79 12.90 5.46
CA HIS A 30 -2.56 11.69 5.17
C HIS A 30 -1.68 10.57 4.57
N ILE A 31 -0.84 10.89 3.57
CA ILE A 31 0.08 9.93 2.95
C ILE A 31 1.19 9.54 3.93
N GLU A 32 1.76 10.49 4.66
CA GLU A 32 2.78 10.21 5.67
C GLU A 32 2.27 9.24 6.75
N ASN A 33 1.03 9.43 7.22
CA ASN A 33 0.37 8.53 8.15
C ASN A 33 0.18 7.13 7.55
N LYS A 34 -0.18 7.02 6.25
CA LYS A 34 -0.33 5.73 5.55
C LYS A 34 1.01 4.99 5.40
N ILE A 35 2.12 5.69 5.15
CA ILE A 35 3.46 5.06 4.97
C ILE A 35 4.22 4.84 6.28
N ARG A 36 3.84 5.50 7.38
CA ARG A 36 4.54 5.40 8.68
C ARG A 36 4.71 3.95 9.19
N PRO A 37 3.71 3.05 9.10
CA PRO A 37 3.88 1.66 9.51
C PRO A 37 4.97 0.92 8.73
N LEU A 38 5.13 1.21 7.44
CA LEU A 38 6.21 0.67 6.60
C LEU A 38 7.58 1.21 7.06
N ALA A 39 7.69 2.52 7.31
CA ALA A 39 8.93 3.12 7.80
C ALA A 39 9.35 2.55 9.16
N LEU A 40 8.39 2.33 10.07
CA LEU A 40 8.64 1.72 11.38
C LEU A 40 9.04 0.24 11.24
N GLY A 41 8.33 -0.52 10.40
CA GLY A 41 8.61 -1.94 10.15
C GLY A 41 10.02 -2.16 9.58
N ARG A 42 10.45 -1.33 8.63
CA ARG A 42 11.81 -1.37 8.05
C ARG A 42 12.92 -1.32 9.09
N LYS A 43 12.74 -0.59 10.20
CA LYS A 43 13.72 -0.53 11.29
C LYS A 43 13.80 -1.85 12.10
N ASN A 44 12.73 -2.64 12.08
CA ASN A 44 12.58 -3.88 12.85
C ASN A 44 12.80 -5.15 12.02
N TYR A 45 13.04 -5.03 10.71
CA TYR A 45 13.25 -6.17 9.82
C TYR A 45 14.68 -6.68 9.90
N LEU A 46 14.88 -7.68 10.75
CA LEU A 46 16.18 -8.34 10.97
C LEU A 46 16.76 -9.01 9.70
N PHE A 47 15.95 -9.24 8.66
CA PHE A 47 16.32 -10.05 7.48
C PHE A 47 16.11 -9.36 6.13
N ALA A 48 15.79 -8.06 6.12
CA ALA A 48 15.61 -7.29 4.88
C ALA A 48 16.97 -6.78 4.34
N GLY A 49 17.90 -7.70 4.06
CA GLY A 49 19.27 -7.37 3.60
C GLY A 49 19.46 -7.36 2.08
N SER A 50 18.51 -7.88 1.30
CA SER A 50 18.62 -7.98 -0.17
C SER A 50 17.52 -7.19 -0.88
N HIS A 51 17.80 -6.75 -2.11
CA HIS A 51 16.81 -6.06 -2.96
C HIS A 51 15.57 -6.93 -3.21
N GLU A 52 15.76 -8.22 -3.42
CA GLU A 52 14.66 -9.18 -3.63
C GLU A 52 13.78 -9.32 -2.38
N ALA A 53 14.38 -9.38 -1.18
CA ALA A 53 13.63 -9.42 0.06
C ALA A 53 12.82 -8.12 0.27
N ALA A 54 13.41 -6.97 -0.08
CA ALA A 54 12.71 -5.68 -0.04
C ALA A 54 11.52 -5.64 -1.00
N GLN A 55 11.66 -6.17 -2.22
CA GLN A 55 10.57 -6.27 -3.19
C GLN A 55 9.44 -7.16 -2.68
N ARG A 56 9.76 -8.33 -2.11
CA ARG A 56 8.76 -9.23 -1.51
C ARG A 56 8.02 -8.57 -0.35
N ALA A 57 8.75 -7.87 0.53
CA ALA A 57 8.13 -7.11 1.62
C ALA A 57 7.19 -6.01 1.09
N ALA A 58 7.58 -5.30 0.03
CA ALA A 58 6.76 -4.28 -0.60
C ALA A 58 5.46 -4.86 -1.18
N MET A 59 5.50 -6.06 -1.78
CA MET A 59 4.29 -6.75 -2.27
C MET A 59 3.33 -7.06 -1.12
N ILE A 60 3.83 -7.66 -0.03
CA ILE A 60 2.99 -7.98 1.14
C ILE A 60 2.37 -6.71 1.73
N TYR A 61 3.15 -5.65 1.93
CA TYR A 61 2.60 -4.38 2.41
C TYR A 61 1.54 -3.80 1.50
N SER A 62 1.70 -3.92 0.19
CA SER A 62 0.70 -3.46 -0.78
C SER A 62 -0.61 -4.21 -0.61
N PHE A 63 -0.57 -5.55 -0.46
CA PHE A 63 -1.78 -6.35 -0.20
C PHE A 63 -2.46 -6.00 1.13
N MET A 64 -1.68 -5.83 2.20
CA MET A 64 -2.21 -5.47 3.52
C MET A 64 -2.83 -4.06 3.51
N ALA A 65 -2.24 -3.12 2.76
CA ALA A 65 -2.79 -1.79 2.57
C ALA A 65 -4.12 -1.84 1.79
N SER A 66 -4.21 -2.64 0.72
CA SER A 66 -5.44 -2.86 -0.02
C SER A 66 -6.54 -3.49 0.84
N CYS A 67 -6.20 -4.48 1.68
CA CYS A 67 -7.14 -5.06 2.64
C CYS A 67 -7.72 -3.97 3.56
N LYS A 68 -6.85 -3.10 4.10
CA LYS A 68 -7.27 -2.00 4.97
C LYS A 68 -8.17 -0.99 4.26
N GLU A 69 -7.84 -0.63 3.02
CA GLU A 69 -8.63 0.32 2.21
C GLU A 69 -10.03 -0.23 1.89
N HIS A 70 -10.12 -1.54 1.64
CA HIS A 70 -11.38 -2.22 1.34
C HIS A 70 -12.09 -2.81 2.57
N GLN A 71 -11.61 -2.53 3.78
CA GLN A 71 -12.18 -3.02 5.05
C GLN A 71 -12.23 -4.56 5.13
N ILE A 72 -11.32 -5.24 4.43
CA ILE A 72 -11.16 -6.70 4.45
C ILE A 72 -10.24 -7.07 5.62
N ASN A 73 -10.60 -8.12 6.36
CA ASN A 73 -9.72 -8.68 7.39
C ASN A 73 -8.46 -9.29 6.72
N PRO A 74 -7.24 -8.73 6.95
CA PRO A 74 -6.06 -9.16 6.21
C PRO A 74 -5.64 -10.60 6.50
N TYR A 75 -5.91 -11.09 7.72
CA TYR A 75 -5.61 -12.47 8.10
C TYR A 75 -6.55 -13.45 7.39
N GLN A 76 -7.85 -13.13 7.37
CA GLN A 76 -8.85 -13.95 6.69
C GLN A 76 -8.56 -14.03 5.19
N TRP A 77 -8.27 -12.89 4.56
CA TRP A 77 -7.90 -12.84 3.15
C TRP A 77 -6.63 -13.66 2.85
N LEU A 78 -5.58 -13.51 3.67
CA LEU A 78 -4.33 -14.23 3.46
C LEU A 78 -4.53 -15.74 3.60
N LYS A 79 -5.29 -16.18 4.60
CA LYS A 79 -5.61 -17.60 4.81
C LYS A 79 -6.38 -18.16 3.62
N ASP A 80 -7.50 -17.54 3.26
CA ASP A 80 -8.35 -17.96 2.13
C ASP A 80 -7.57 -18.01 0.82
N THR A 81 -6.74 -17.00 0.56
CA THR A 81 -5.92 -16.92 -0.64
C THR A 81 -4.90 -18.07 -0.70
N LEU A 82 -4.20 -18.34 0.40
CA LEU A 82 -3.24 -19.44 0.46
C LEU A 82 -3.90 -20.81 0.32
N ASP A 83 -5.10 -20.98 0.88
CA ASP A 83 -5.89 -22.21 0.76
C ASP A 83 -6.37 -22.43 -0.69
N ARG A 84 -6.74 -21.37 -1.42
CA ARG A 84 -7.27 -21.43 -2.80
C ARG A 84 -6.22 -21.42 -3.90
N ILE A 85 -5.02 -20.89 -3.65
CA ILE A 85 -3.94 -20.79 -4.64
C ILE A 85 -3.66 -22.11 -5.38
N PRO A 86 -3.57 -23.28 -4.72
CA PRO A 86 -3.26 -24.55 -5.39
C PRO A 86 -4.30 -24.95 -6.45
N ASP A 87 -5.57 -24.64 -6.21
CA ASP A 87 -6.70 -25.05 -7.06
C ASP A 87 -7.10 -23.97 -8.08
N THR A 88 -6.60 -22.75 -7.92
CA THR A 88 -6.97 -21.61 -8.77
C THR A 88 -6.21 -21.62 -10.08
N LYS A 89 -6.94 -21.53 -11.20
CA LYS A 89 -6.32 -21.41 -12.53
C LYS A 89 -5.61 -20.07 -12.69
N LEU A 90 -4.54 -20.05 -13.49
CA LEU A 90 -3.78 -18.82 -13.79
C LEU A 90 -4.66 -17.66 -14.30
N SER A 91 -5.68 -17.97 -15.10
CA SER A 91 -6.66 -16.99 -15.63
C SER A 91 -7.53 -16.35 -14.53
N GLU A 92 -7.70 -17.04 -13.41
CA GLU A 92 -8.61 -16.66 -12.31
C GLU A 92 -7.87 -16.05 -11.12
N LEU A 93 -6.53 -15.96 -11.15
CA LEU A 93 -5.73 -15.41 -10.02
C LEU A 93 -6.13 -14.00 -9.60
N HIS A 94 -6.63 -13.19 -10.54
CA HIS A 94 -7.09 -11.84 -10.24
C HIS A 94 -8.25 -11.81 -9.23
N THR A 95 -8.99 -12.92 -9.10
CA THR A 95 -10.10 -13.07 -8.13
C THR A 95 -9.61 -13.18 -6.69
N LEU A 96 -8.34 -13.55 -6.48
CA LEU A 96 -7.74 -13.70 -5.14
C LEU A 96 -7.15 -12.38 -4.61
N ILE A 97 -7.15 -11.31 -5.40
CA ILE A 97 -6.62 -10.02 -4.99
C ILE A 97 -7.58 -9.36 -3.98
N PRO A 98 -7.08 -8.71 -2.91
CA PRO A 98 -7.92 -8.05 -1.92
C PRO A 98 -8.53 -6.81 -2.56
N SER A 99 -9.70 -6.99 -3.15
CA SER A 99 -10.47 -6.02 -3.91
C SER A 99 -11.90 -5.99 -3.39
N PRO A 100 -12.71 -4.97 -3.74
CA PRO A 100 -14.11 -4.93 -3.32
C PRO A 100 -14.95 -6.13 -3.78
N GLN A 101 -14.48 -6.86 -4.79
CA GLN A 101 -15.15 -8.07 -5.32
C GLN A 101 -14.67 -9.36 -4.66
N TRP A 102 -13.69 -9.28 -3.75
CA TRP A 102 -13.21 -10.45 -3.03
C TRP A 102 -14.25 -10.87 -1.99
N GLU A 103 -14.60 -12.16 -2.03
CA GLU A 103 -15.48 -12.80 -1.07
C GLU A 103 -14.75 -13.97 -0.42
N PRO A 104 -14.87 -14.13 0.92
CA PRO A 104 -14.30 -15.28 1.61
C PRO A 104 -15.01 -16.56 1.19
N MET A 105 -14.30 -17.69 1.09
CA MET A 105 -14.99 -18.98 1.03
C MET A 105 -15.90 -19.14 2.25
N GLU A 106 -17.17 -19.47 2.01
CA GLU A 106 -18.08 -19.87 3.07
C GLU A 106 -17.50 -21.10 3.77
N GLN A 107 -17.09 -20.91 5.02
CA GLN A 107 -16.68 -22.00 5.89
C GLN A 107 -17.94 -22.74 6.30
N ASN A 108 -18.36 -23.73 5.51
CA ASN A 108 -19.35 -24.71 5.96
C ASN A 108 -18.86 -25.29 7.29
N THR A 109 -19.55 -24.92 8.38
CA THR A 109 -19.39 -25.52 9.71
C THR A 109 -20.24 -26.76 9.80
#